data_AF-A0A834M7W8-F1
#
_entry.id   AF-A0A834M7W8-F1
#
_cell.length_a   1.000
_cell.length_b   1.000
_cell.length_c   1.000
_cell.angle_alpha   90.00
_cell.angle_beta   90.00
_cell.angle_gamma   90.00
#
_symmetry.space_group_name_H-M   'P 1'
#
loop_
_entity.id
_entity.type
_entity.pdbx_description
1 polymer ?
#
loop_
_entity_poly.entity_id
_entity_poly.type
_entity_poly.pdbx_seq_one_letter_code
_entity_poly.pdbx_strand_id
1 'polypeptide(L)'
;LVQIPSKNSSMLDDVTARKTLDAKKLIRISDATEDKITVTIGGENINWNYGQEFIAKIVTGHQVNALAVRNGNTAVFKMSYVQDPRVFEEKVYQFTKDGIVAVSTSHLGITAVQKYIRVK
;
A
#
# COMPACT_ATOMS: atom_id res chain seq x y z
N LEU A 1 -11.41 13.35 41.31
CA LEU A 1 -12.40 13.06 40.25
C LEU A 1 -12.20 14.04 39.10
N VAL A 2 -11.41 13.68 38.09
CA VAL A 2 -11.56 14.15 36.71
C VAL A 2 -11.11 12.99 35.83
N GLN A 3 -12.06 12.38 35.14
CA GLN A 3 -11.84 11.33 34.15
C GLN A 3 -11.82 12.02 32.79
N ILE A 4 -10.67 11.97 32.11
CA ILE A 4 -10.56 12.39 30.72
C ILE A 4 -10.83 11.14 29.86
N PRO A 5 -11.75 11.19 28.88
CA PRO A 5 -12.02 10.04 28.04
C PRO A 5 -10.83 9.81 27.12
N SER A 6 -10.12 8.68 27.28
CA SER A 6 -9.20 8.20 26.25
C SER A 6 -10.04 7.74 25.06
N LYS A 7 -10.19 8.66 24.11
CA LYS A 7 -10.79 8.48 22.80
C LYS A 7 -10.31 7.15 22.19
N ASN A 8 -11.22 6.18 22.06
CA ASN A 8 -11.06 5.04 21.17
C ASN A 8 -10.96 5.57 19.73
N SER A 9 -9.78 6.00 19.31
CA SER A 9 -9.41 5.97 17.91
C SER A 9 -8.86 4.57 17.67
N SER A 10 -9.73 3.67 17.21
CA SER A 10 -9.30 2.40 16.62
C SER A 10 -8.53 2.71 15.32
N MET A 11 -7.29 3.17 15.45
CA MET A 11 -6.26 2.74 14.52
C MET A 11 -6.25 1.22 14.65
N LEU A 12 -6.32 0.51 13.54
CA LEU A 12 -6.10 -0.95 13.52
C LEU A 12 -4.98 -1.27 14.50
N ASP A 13 -5.27 -2.08 15.52
CA ASP A 13 -4.23 -2.45 16.47
C ASP A 13 -3.02 -2.95 15.69
N ASP A 14 -1.80 -2.63 16.15
CA ASP A 14 -0.57 -3.00 15.45
C ASP A 14 -0.53 -4.51 15.14
N VAL A 15 -1.27 -5.31 15.91
CA VAL A 15 -1.48 -6.75 15.72
C VAL A 15 -2.24 -7.07 14.43
N THR A 16 -3.29 -6.34 14.07
CA THR A 16 -4.08 -6.55 12.84
C THR A 16 -3.34 -6.01 11.62
N ALA A 17 -2.64 -4.89 11.76
CA ALA A 17 -1.73 -4.40 10.72
C ALA A 17 -0.60 -5.42 10.45
N ARG A 18 0.01 -5.97 11.51
CA ARG A 18 1.04 -7.00 11.43
C ARG A 18 0.51 -8.31 10.83
N LYS A 19 -0.65 -8.80 11.28
CA LYS A 19 -1.29 -10.01 10.72
C LYS A 19 -1.63 -9.86 9.24
N THR A 20 -2.06 -8.67 8.82
CA THR A 20 -2.36 -8.39 7.40
C THR A 20 -1.09 -8.31 6.55
N LEU A 21 0.01 -7.83 7.13
CA LEU A 21 1.35 -7.81 6.52
C LEU A 21 1.99 -9.21 6.45
N ASP A 22 1.77 -10.05 7.46
CA ASP A 22 2.30 -11.42 7.54
C ASP A 22 1.48 -12.41 6.71
N ALA A 23 0.25 -12.05 6.32
CA ALA A 23 -0.53 -12.82 5.36
C ALA A 23 0.22 -12.84 4.03
N LYS A 24 0.72 -14.02 3.64
CA LYS A 24 1.33 -14.29 2.33
C LYS A 24 0.27 -14.13 1.24
N LYS A 25 0.03 -12.89 0.81
CA LYS A 25 -0.89 -12.59 -0.29
C LYS A 25 -0.15 -12.79 -1.61
N LEU A 26 -0.72 -13.63 -2.47
CA LEU A 26 -0.28 -13.72 -3.85
C LEU A 26 -0.63 -12.40 -4.53
N ILE A 27 0.39 -11.74 -5.07
CA ILE A 27 0.22 -10.58 -5.93
C ILE A 27 0.45 -11.01 -7.37
N ARG A 28 -0.38 -10.52 -8.29
CA ARG A 28 -0.14 -10.67 -9.73
C ARG A 28 0.03 -9.29 -10.33
N ILE A 29 1.06 -9.13 -11.15
CA ILE A 29 1.30 -7.91 -11.92
C ILE A 29 1.16 -8.29 -13.38
N SER A 30 0.16 -7.74 -14.05
CA SER A 30 -0.22 -8.15 -15.40
C SER A 30 0.08 -7.11 -16.47
N ASP A 31 0.21 -5.84 -16.11
CA ASP A 31 0.31 -4.74 -17.08
C ASP A 31 1.23 -3.62 -16.55
N ALA A 32 2.49 -3.95 -16.31
CA ALA A 32 3.52 -3.00 -15.85
C ALA A 32 4.24 -2.40 -17.07
N THR A 33 3.64 -1.36 -17.64
CA THR A 33 4.19 -0.58 -18.76
C THR A 33 4.87 0.68 -18.23
N GLU A 34 5.32 1.57 -19.12
CA GLU A 34 5.86 2.88 -18.73
C GLU A 34 4.77 3.80 -18.18
N ASP A 35 3.51 3.63 -18.61
CA ASP A 35 2.40 4.54 -18.28
C ASP A 35 1.50 4.04 -17.14
N LYS A 36 1.45 2.73 -16.92
CA LYS A 36 0.55 2.14 -15.93
C LYS A 36 1.08 0.86 -15.30
N ILE A 37 0.46 0.50 -14.18
CA ILE A 37 0.62 -0.80 -13.54
C ILE A 37 -0.72 -1.33 -13.04
N THR A 38 -1.07 -2.55 -13.44
CA THR A 38 -2.16 -3.32 -12.82
C THR A 38 -1.60 -4.28 -11.78
N VAL A 39 -2.04 -4.12 -10.54
CA VAL A 39 -1.70 -5.01 -9.42
C VAL A 39 -2.97 -5.73 -8.97
N THR A 40 -2.96 -7.06 -9.04
CA THR A 40 -4.02 -7.91 -8.48
C THR A 40 -3.62 -8.36 -7.08
N ILE A 41 -4.45 -8.07 -6.08
CA ILE A 41 -4.24 -8.51 -4.69
C ILE A 41 -5.52 -9.18 -4.21
N GLY A 42 -5.46 -10.46 -3.84
CA GLY A 42 -6.64 -11.18 -3.35
C GLY A 42 -7.78 -11.30 -4.37
N GLY A 43 -7.47 -11.25 -5.67
CA GLY A 43 -8.44 -11.30 -6.77
C GLY A 43 -8.97 -9.94 -7.23
N GLU A 44 -8.70 -8.86 -6.50
CA GLU A 44 -9.07 -7.50 -6.91
C GLU A 44 -7.97 -6.86 -7.75
N ASN A 45 -8.34 -6.31 -8.90
CA ASN A 45 -7.43 -5.58 -9.78
C ASN A 45 -7.43 -4.10 -9.42
N ILE A 46 -6.25 -3.56 -9.13
CA ILE A 46 -6.03 -2.13 -8.93
C ILE A 46 -5.18 -1.61 -10.08
N ASN A 47 -5.77 -0.72 -10.88
CA ASN A 47 -5.11 -0.07 -12.00
C ASN A 47 -4.56 1.28 -11.56
N TRP A 48 -3.26 1.47 -11.74
CA TRP A 48 -2.57 2.72 -11.45
C TRP A 48 -2.04 3.30 -12.75
N ASN A 49 -2.48 4.51 -13.10
CA ASN A 49 -1.82 5.30 -14.12
C ASN A 49 -0.73 6.14 -13.43
N TYR A 50 0.51 6.03 -13.89
CA TYR A 50 1.61 6.76 -13.29
C TYR A 50 1.43 8.27 -13.49
N GLY A 51 1.75 9.06 -12.46
CA GLY A 51 1.62 10.51 -12.45
C GLY A 51 0.19 11.04 -12.29
N GLN A 52 -0.82 10.18 -12.19
CA GLN A 52 -2.21 10.58 -12.00
C GLN A 52 -2.68 10.27 -10.58
N GLU A 53 -3.23 11.28 -9.93
CA GLU A 53 -3.91 11.11 -8.64
C GLU A 53 -5.35 10.65 -8.86
N PHE A 54 -5.83 9.75 -8.00
CA PHE A 54 -7.23 9.33 -7.96
C PHE A 54 -7.66 8.96 -6.55
N ILE A 55 -8.97 8.88 -6.32
CA ILE A 55 -9.54 8.43 -5.04
C ILE A 55 -9.84 6.94 -5.14
N ALA A 56 -9.29 6.16 -4.20
CA ALA A 56 -9.52 4.72 -4.09
C ALA A 56 -10.22 4.37 -2.77
N LYS A 57 -11.02 3.31 -2.77
CA LYS A 57 -11.54 2.69 -1.55
C LYS A 57 -10.66 1.48 -1.22
N ILE A 58 -10.03 1.48 -0.05
CA ILE A 58 -9.19 0.36 0.40
C ILE A 58 -10.02 -0.70 1.13
N VAL A 59 -9.46 -1.91 1.31
CA VAL A 59 -10.12 -3.07 1.93
C VAL A 59 -10.69 -2.80 3.33
N THR A 60 -10.15 -1.84 4.06
CA THR A 60 -10.66 -1.41 5.38
C THR A 60 -11.91 -0.53 5.30
N GLY A 61 -12.36 -0.19 4.08
CA GLY A 61 -13.53 0.63 3.80
C GLY A 61 -13.26 2.14 3.69
N HIS A 62 -12.06 2.60 4.04
CA HIS A 62 -11.67 4.01 3.97
C HIS A 62 -11.39 4.46 2.54
N GLN A 63 -11.56 5.76 2.30
CA GLN A 63 -11.15 6.41 1.05
C GLN A 63 -9.75 7.00 1.21
N VAL A 64 -8.92 6.82 0.19
CA VAL A 64 -7.56 7.35 0.13
C VAL A 64 -7.34 8.11 -1.17
N ASN A 65 -6.60 9.22 -1.12
CA ASN A 65 -5.95 9.78 -2.29
C ASN A 65 -4.76 8.90 -2.63
N ALA A 66 -4.65 8.50 -3.89
CA ALA A 66 -3.73 7.50 -4.37
C ALA A 66 -2.95 8.05 -5.56
N LEU A 67 -1.62 7.95 -5.52
CA LEU A 67 -0.70 8.33 -6.59
C LEU A 67 0.34 7.24 -6.80
N ALA A 68 0.62 6.90 -8.05
CA ALA A 68 1.78 6.07 -8.40
C ALA A 68 2.78 6.87 -9.25
N VAL A 69 4.07 6.66 -9.02
CA VAL A 69 5.16 7.22 -9.82
C VAL A 69 6.13 6.11 -10.19
N ARG A 70 6.64 6.11 -11.43
CA ARG A 70 7.66 5.16 -11.88
C ARG A 70 8.99 5.85 -12.14
N ASN A 71 10.07 5.21 -11.70
CA ASN A 71 11.44 5.58 -12.02
C ASN A 71 12.22 4.31 -12.36
N GLY A 72 12.34 4.00 -13.66
CA GLY A 72 12.99 2.79 -14.15
C GLY A 72 12.39 1.50 -13.59
N ASN A 73 13.17 0.79 -12.76
CA ASN A 73 12.76 -0.47 -12.12
C ASN A 73 12.11 -0.26 -10.75
N THR A 74 11.77 0.97 -10.39
CA THR A 74 11.15 1.31 -9.12
C THR A 74 9.77 1.93 -9.37
N ALA A 75 8.74 1.43 -8.70
CA ALA A 75 7.44 2.09 -8.62
C ALA A 75 7.18 2.52 -7.18
N VAL A 76 6.78 3.77 -6.99
CA VAL A 76 6.42 4.34 -5.69
C VAL A 76 4.92 4.61 -5.70
N PHE A 77 4.22 4.04 -4.72
CA PHE A 77 2.80 4.22 -4.49
C PHE A 77 2.62 5.03 -3.21
N LYS A 78 1.91 6.13 -3.29
CA LYS A 78 1.59 7.00 -2.16
C LYS A 78 0.09 6.95 -1.94
N MET A 79 -0.31 6.73 -0.70
CA MET A 79 -1.71 6.73 -0.29
C MET A 79 -1.88 7.56 0.97
N SER A 80 -2.84 8.47 1.00
CA SER A 80 -3.20 9.24 2.19
C SER A 80 -4.70 9.22 2.42
N TYR A 81 -5.16 9.11 3.66
CA TYR A 81 -6.60 9.07 3.95
C TYR A 81 -7.24 10.40 3.55
N VAL A 82 -8.40 10.34 2.90
CA VAL A 82 -9.13 11.56 2.49
C VAL A 82 -9.60 12.34 3.71
N GLN A 83 -10.00 11.65 4.79
CA GLN A 83 -10.50 12.27 6.02
C GLN A 83 -9.39 12.82 6.92
N ASP A 84 -8.17 12.29 6.83
CA ASP A 84 -7.00 12.77 7.56
C ASP A 84 -5.72 12.52 6.75
N PRO A 85 -5.27 13.49 5.92
CA PRO A 85 -4.10 13.32 5.06
C PRO A 85 -2.78 13.06 5.81
N ARG A 86 -2.74 13.29 7.14
CA ARG A 86 -1.58 12.96 7.98
C ARG A 86 -1.42 11.46 8.17
N VAL A 87 -2.48 10.69 7.95
CA VAL A 87 -2.46 9.22 7.94
C VAL A 87 -2.18 8.78 6.51
N PHE A 88 -0.95 8.34 6.27
CA PHE A 88 -0.47 7.91 4.95
C PHE A 88 0.32 6.60 5.01
N GLU A 89 0.47 5.99 3.84
CA GLU A 89 1.36 4.87 3.53
C GLU A 89 2.11 5.20 2.24
N GLU A 90 3.43 5.02 2.24
CA GLU A 90 4.24 4.97 1.02
C GLU A 90 4.72 3.54 0.81
N LYS A 91 4.57 3.03 -0.41
CA LYS A 91 4.99 1.68 -0.79
C LYS A 91 5.90 1.76 -2.01
N VAL A 92 7.10 1.22 -1.88
CA VAL A 92 8.12 1.18 -2.93
C VAL A 92 8.27 -0.25 -3.41
N TYR A 93 8.02 -0.47 -4.70
CA TYR A 93 8.28 -1.73 -5.39
C TYR A 93 9.54 -1.61 -6.22
N GLN A 94 10.55 -2.40 -5.86
CA GLN A 94 11.74 -2.61 -6.67
C GLN A 94 11.57 -3.89 -7.48
N PHE A 95 11.46 -3.75 -8.79
CA PHE A 95 11.44 -4.87 -9.73
C PHE A 95 12.87 -5.39 -9.93
N THR A 96 13.03 -6.70 -9.80
CA THR A 96 14.29 -7.42 -10.04
C THR A 96 14.08 -8.55 -11.04
N LYS A 97 15.17 -9.23 -11.45
CA LYS A 97 15.07 -10.41 -12.33
C LYS A 97 14.32 -11.57 -11.66
N ASP A 98 14.45 -11.68 -10.34
CA ASP A 98 13.94 -12.82 -9.56
C ASP A 98 12.54 -12.56 -8.97
N GLY A 99 12.08 -11.31 -9.00
CA GLY A 99 10.76 -10.94 -8.51
C GLY A 99 10.68 -9.47 -8.08
N ILE A 100 10.12 -9.22 -6.89
CA ILE A 100 9.83 -7.87 -6.41
C ILE A 100 10.22 -7.77 -4.94
N VAL A 101 10.93 -6.69 -4.61
CA VAL A 101 11.11 -6.27 -3.21
C VAL A 101 10.19 -5.10 -2.96
N ALA A 102 9.25 -5.28 -2.04
CA ALA A 102 8.31 -4.26 -1.61
C ALA A 102 8.69 -3.74 -0.23
N VAL A 103 8.77 -2.42 -0.09
CA VAL A 103 8.95 -1.75 1.19
C VAL A 103 7.74 -0.86 1.41
N SER A 104 7.03 -1.04 2.51
CA SER A 104 5.94 -0.16 2.94
C SER A 104 6.37 0.63 4.16
N THR A 105 6.05 1.92 4.20
CA THR A 105 6.34 2.83 5.30
C THR A 105 5.06 3.57 5.67
N SER A 106 4.64 3.50 6.94
CA SER A 106 3.49 4.25 7.44
C SER A 106 3.86 5.66 7.89
N HIS A 107 2.84 6.50 8.11
CA HIS A 107 2.99 7.83 8.74
C HIS A 107 3.69 7.84 10.11
N LEU A 108 3.80 6.69 10.79
CA LEU A 108 4.53 6.55 12.06
C LEU A 108 6.01 6.17 11.84
N GLY A 109 6.48 6.08 10.59
CA GLY A 109 7.83 5.64 10.24
C GLY A 109 8.04 4.13 10.36
N ILE A 110 6.98 3.35 10.61
CA ILE A 110 7.07 1.88 10.71
C ILE A 110 7.24 1.33 9.30
N THR A 111 8.31 0.55 9.11
CA THR A 111 8.64 -0.08 7.82
C THR A 111 8.34 -1.58 7.83
N ALA A 112 7.76 -2.08 6.74
CA ALA A 112 7.59 -3.51 6.46
C ALA A 112 8.24 -3.85 5.12
N VAL A 113 9.01 -4.95 5.09
CA VAL A 113 9.68 -5.43 3.87
C VAL A 113 9.09 -6.77 3.47
N GLN A 114 8.63 -6.87 2.23
CA GLN A 114 8.08 -8.09 1.63
C GLN A 114 8.88 -8.43 0.37
N LYS A 115 9.20 -9.71 0.21
CA LYS A 115 9.89 -10.22 -0.98
C LYS A 115 8.96 -11.19 -1.70
N TYR A 116 8.70 -10.89 -2.96
CA TYR A 116 7.90 -11.73 -3.85
C TYR A 116 8.83 -12.37 -4.86
N ILE A 117 8.68 -13.68 -5.05
CA ILE A 117 9.41 -14.45 -6.05
C ILE A 117 8.52 -14.60 -7.28
N ARG A 118 9.11 -14.48 -8.46
CA ARG A 118 8.39 -14.71 -9.72
C ARG A 118 7.99 -16.18 -9.83
N VAL A 119 6.69 -16.44 -9.94
CA VAL A 119 6.15 -17.76 -10.30
C VAL A 119 6.15 -17.87 -11.83
N LYS A 120 6.69 -18.98 -12.35
CA LYS A 120 6.77 -19.28 -13.79
C LYS A 120 5.48 -19.91 -14.28
#